data_AF-T2JNI1-F1
#
_entry.id   AF-T2JNI1-F1
#
_cell.length_a   1.000
_cell.length_b   1.000
_cell.length_c   1.000
_cell.angle_alpha   90.00
_cell.angle_beta   90.00
_cell.angle_gamma   90.00
#
_symmetry.space_group_name_H-M   'P 1'
#
loop_
_entity.id
_entity.type
_entity.pdbx_description
1 polymer ?
#
loop_
_entity_poly.entity_id
_entity_poly.type
_entity_poly.pdbx_seq_one_letter_code
_entity_poly.pdbx_strand_id
1 'polypeptide(L)' 'METGNNVIIIEDYPDDKYTPSCLLLGFTQANRPLHLQTSRLDSPITTIITLYEPNEDEWINYSQRR' A
#
# COMPACT_ATOMS: atom_id res chain seq x y z
N MET A 1 7.50 18.69 -6.84
CA MET A 1 6.28 17.86 -6.94
C MET A 1 6.24 17.01 -5.70
N GLU A 2 5.11 16.93 -5.00
CA GLU A 2 5.00 16.09 -3.80
C GLU A 2 4.67 14.65 -4.23
N THR A 3 5.40 13.67 -3.69
CA THR A 3 5.19 12.25 -3.99
C THR A 3 4.12 11.71 -3.04
N GLY A 4 3.15 10.93 -3.54
CA GLY A 4 2.10 10.32 -2.70
C GLY A 4 0.73 11.01 -2.76
N ASN A 5 0.53 12.00 -3.63
CA ASN A 5 -0.78 12.67 -3.80
C ASN A 5 -1.91 11.74 -4.30
N ASN A 6 -1.57 10.62 -4.93
CA ASN A 6 -2.53 9.64 -5.42
C ASN A 6 -2.08 8.24 -4.99
N VAL A 7 -2.70 7.73 -3.94
CA VAL A 7 -2.63 6.32 -3.55
C VAL A 7 -4.04 5.76 -3.49
N ILE A 8 -4.18 4.47 -3.79
CA ILE A 8 -5.45 3.77 -3.69
C ILE A 8 -5.30 2.60 -2.74
N ILE A 9 -6.34 2.33 -1.94
CA ILE A 9 -6.42 1.10 -1.16
C ILE A 9 -6.79 -0.02 -2.13
N ILE A 10 -5.96 -1.07 -2.20
CA ILE A 10 -6.20 -2.23 -3.07
C ILE A 10 -6.61 -3.48 -2.29
N GLU A 11 -6.18 -3.60 -1.04
CA GLU A 11 -6.62 -4.65 -0.11
C GLU A 11 -6.84 -4.05 1.27
N ASP A 12 -7.83 -4.56 2.00
CA ASP A 12 -8.19 -4.15 3.36
C ASP A 12 -8.09 -5.35 4.30
N TYR A 13 -7.40 -5.18 5.43
CA TYR A 13 -7.16 -6.22 6.43
C TYR A 13 -7.63 -5.74 7.80
N PRO A 14 -8.95 -5.65 8.03
CA PRO A 14 -9.50 -5.16 9.29
C PRO A 14 -9.17 -6.08 10.48
N ASP A 15 -8.94 -7.36 10.21
CA ASP A 15 -8.78 -8.42 11.21
C ASP A 15 -7.31 -8.83 11.44
N ASP A 16 -6.35 -8.04 10.96
CA ASP A 16 -4.92 -8.30 11.17
C ASP A 16 -4.59 -8.42 12.67
N LYS A 17 -3.81 -9.45 13.03
CA LYS A 17 -3.59 -9.91 14.41
C LYS A 17 -3.22 -8.80 15.41
N TYR A 18 -2.43 -7.83 14.98
CA TYR A 18 -1.91 -6.77 15.85
C TYR A 18 -2.74 -5.50 15.74
N THR A 19 -2.97 -5.02 14.53
CA THR A 19 -3.70 -3.80 14.23
C THR A 19 -4.34 -3.92 12.84
N PRO A 20 -5.57 -3.41 12.65
CA PRO A 20 -6.15 -3.28 11.31
C PRO A 20 -5.15 -2.62 10.36
N SER A 21 -5.02 -3.16 9.15
CA SER A 21 -4.08 -2.65 8.15
C SER A 21 -4.73 -2.60 6.78
N CYS A 22 -4.09 -1.91 5.83
CA CYS A 22 -4.48 -1.97 4.43
C CYS A 22 -3.24 -1.96 3.53
N LEU A 23 -3.40 -2.47 2.31
CA LEU A 23 -2.40 -2.38 1.27
C LEU A 23 -2.75 -1.23 0.32
N LEU A 24 -1.82 -0.30 0.16
CA LEU A 24 -1.92 0.83 -0.74
C LEU A 24 -1.08 0.59 -1.98
N LEU A 25 -1.60 0.96 -3.14
CA LEU A 25 -0.84 1.14 -4.38
C LEU A 25 -0.61 2.63 -4.64
N GLY A 26 0.64 3.00 -4.87
CA GLY A 26 1.03 4.32 -5.33
C GLY A 26 2.15 4.25 -6.37
N PHE A 27 2.52 5.41 -6.91
CA PHE A 27 3.62 5.54 -7.86
C PHE A 27 4.60 6.61 -7.42
N THR A 28 5.89 6.35 -7.63
CA THR A 28 6.94 7.36 -7.48
C THR A 28 6.83 8.42 -8.58
N GLN A 29 7.56 9.53 -8.44
CA GLN A 29 7.66 10.55 -9.50
C GLN A 29 8.23 10.01 -10.81
N ALA A 30 9.01 8.92 -10.74
CA ALA A 30 9.55 8.22 -11.90
C ALA A 30 8.60 7.13 -12.44
N ASN A 31 7.32 7.15 -12.03
CA ASN A 31 6.29 6.20 -12.44
C ASN A 31 6.57 4.74 -12.06
N ARG A 32 7.36 4.51 -11.00
CA ARG A 32 7.60 3.17 -10.45
C ARG A 32 6.51 2.80 -9.44
N PRO A 33 5.84 1.63 -9.57
CA PRO A 33 4.78 1.22 -8.64
C PRO A 33 5.36 0.89 -7.26
N LEU A 34 4.59 1.17 -6.21
CA LEU A 34 4.93 0.87 -4.83
C LEU A 34 3.71 0.33 -4.09
N HIS A 35 3.93 -0.77 -3.39
CA HIS A 35 3.03 -1.31 -2.38
C HIS A 35 3.45 -0.84 -1.01
N LEU A 36 2.51 -0.21 -0.30
CA LEU A 36 2.69 0.23 1.08
C LEU A 36 1.64 -0.45 1.94
N GLN A 37 2.06 -1.33 2.84
CA GLN A 37 1.16 -1.81 3.87
C GLN A 37 1.24 -0.86 5.05
N THR A 38 0.10 -0.32 5.48
CA THR A 38 0.04 0.64 6.57
C THR A 38 -0.96 0.24 7.64
N SER A 39 -0.68 0.59 8.88
CA SER A 39 -1.65 0.46 9.97
C SER A 39 -2.81 1.44 9.77
N ARG A 40 -4.04 0.99 10.03
CA ARG A 40 -5.26 1.82 10.06
C ARG A 40 -5.71 2.14 11.48
N LEU A 41 -4.77 2.45 12.36
CA LEU A 41 -5.10 2.98 13.67
C LEU A 41 -5.63 4.40 13.53
N ASP A 42 -6.70 4.72 14.25
CA ASP A 42 -7.18 6.10 14.40
C ASP A 42 -6.19 6.87 15.30
N SER A 43 -5.13 7.38 14.67
CA SER A 43 -3.96 7.95 15.31
C SER A 43 -3.33 9.01 14.39
N PRO A 44 -2.74 10.08 14.93
CA PRO A 44 -1.99 11.05 14.13
C PRO A 44 -0.73 10.46 13.49
N ILE A 45 -0.33 9.25 13.91
CA ILE A 45 0.83 8.53 13.38
C ILE A 45 0.35 7.32 12.60
N THR A 46 0.72 7.27 11.31
CA THR A 46 0.59 6.08 10.47
C THR A 46 1.88 5.27 10.51
N THR A 47 1.80 3.99 10.84
CA THR A 47 2.93 3.06 10.74
C THR A 47 2.94 2.42 9.37
N ILE A 48 4.09 2.48 8.68
CA ILE A 48 4.36 1.68 7.48
C ILE A 48 4.92 0.35 7.94
N ILE A 49 4.19 -0.74 7.68
CA ILE A 49 4.56 -2.11 8.06
C ILE A 49 5.58 -2.66 7.05
N THR A 50 5.29 -2.49 5.76
CA THR A 50 6.22 -2.86 4.68
C THR A 50 6.06 -1.93 3.48
N LEU A 51 7.14 -1.79 2.71
CA LEU A 51 7.22 -1.02 1.48
C LEU A 51 8.01 -1.84 0.46
N TYR A 52 7.40 -2.16 -0.68
CA TYR A 52 8.06 -2.93 -1.73
C TYR A 52 7.52 -2.58 -3.11
N GLU A 53 8.26 -2.95 -4.15
CA GLU A 53 7.79 -2.88 -5.54
C GLU A 53 7.05 -4.17 -5.88
N PRO A 54 5.79 -4.11 -6.35
CA PRO A 54 5.02 -5.32 -6.65
C PRO A 54 5.63 -6.11 -7.80
N ASN A 55 5.72 -7.42 -7.64
CA ASN A 55 6.15 -8.32 -8.70
C ASN A 55 5.04 -8.50 -9.75
N GLU A 56 5.35 -8.27 -11.03
CA GLU A 56 4.42 -8.44 -12.16
C GLU A 56 3.91 -9.87 -12.32
N ASP A 57 4.66 -10.87 -11.85
CA ASP A 57 4.24 -12.27 -11.83
C ASP A 57 3.15 -12.54 -10.78
N GLU A 58 3.08 -11.71 -9.72
CA GLU A 58 2.13 -11.86 -8.62
C GLU A 58 0.91 -10.92 -8.75
N TRP A 59 1.07 -9.79 -9.44
CA TRP A 59 0.08 -8.70 -9.47
C TRP A 59 -0.33 -8.27 -10.88
N ILE A 60 -1.62 -8.28 -11.16
CA ILE A 60 -2.22 -7.77 -12.41
C ILE A 60 -2.39 -6.27 -12.24
N ASN A 61 -1.80 -5.49 -13.16
CA ASN A 61 -1.82 -4.02 -13.13
C ASN A 61 -1.36 -3.43 -11.77
N TYR A 62 -0.51 -4.15 -11.05
CA TYR A 62 -0.03 -3.79 -9.71
C TYR A 62 -1.12 -3.65 -8.63
N SER A 63 -2.37 -4.02 -8.88
CA SER A 63 -3.49 -3.76 -7.93
C SER A 63 -4.31 -4.99 -7.58
N GLN A 64 -4.31 -6.01 -8.42
CA GLN A 64 -5.05 -7.24 -8.20
C GLN A 64 -4.08 -8.41 -8.11
N ARG A 65 -4.14 -9.17 -7.01
CA ARG A 65 -3.33 -10.38 -6.87
C ARG A 65 -3.80 -11.47 -7.86
N ARG A 66 -2.87 -12.18 -8.48
CA ARG A 66 -3.17 -13.34 -9.34
C ARG A 66 -3.71 -14.53 -8.56
#